data_AF-M2V3E0-F1
#
_entry.id   AF-M2V3E0-F1
#
_cell.length_a   1.000
_cell.length_b   1.000
_cell.length_c   1.000
_cell.angle_alpha   90.00
_cell.angle_beta   90.00
_cell.angle_gamma   90.00
#
_symmetry.space_group_name_H-M   'P 1'
#
loop_
_entity.id
_entity.type
_entity.pdbx_description
1 polymer ?
#
loop_
_entity_poly.entity_id
_entity_poly.type
_entity_poly.pdbx_seq_one_letter_code
_entity_poly.pdbx_strand_id
1 'polypeptide(L)' 'SPEGTCGGRIGCKCKGSGFGDCCCDSEYCGSSTAHSSAGCQSSFGTCTVSDIS' A
#
# COMPACT_ATOMS: atom_id res chain seq x y z
N SER A 1 2.68 3.38 -9.64
CA SER A 1 2.71 4.72 -9.00
C SER A 1 4.05 5.38 -9.22
N PRO A 2 4.15 6.47 -10.00
CA PRO A 2 5.43 7.14 -10.26
C PRO A 2 6.00 7.88 -9.03
N GLU A 3 5.14 8.35 -8.12
CA GLU A 3 5.54 9.15 -6.94
C GLU A 3 5.37 8.39 -5.62
N GLY A 4 5.11 7.09 -5.67
CA GLY A 4 4.82 6.31 -4.47
C GLY A 4 3.45 6.63 -3.86
N THR A 5 2.49 7.08 -4.65
CA THR A 5 1.11 7.34 -4.22
C THR A 5 0.14 6.22 -4.64
N CYS A 6 -0.97 6.06 -3.92
CA CYS A 6 -1.96 5.02 -4.21
C CYS A 6 -3.36 5.41 -3.73
N GLY A 7 -4.35 4.58 -4.06
CA GLY A 7 -5.72 4.79 -3.58
C GLY A 7 -6.70 5.21 -4.67
N GLY A 8 -7.99 5.22 -4.32
CA GLY A 8 -9.10 5.42 -5.25
C GLY A 8 -9.17 6.81 -5.85
N ARG A 9 -8.68 7.84 -5.14
CA ARG A 9 -8.62 9.22 -5.68
C ARG A 9 -7.63 9.35 -6.83
N ILE A 10 -6.52 8.62 -6.76
CA ILE A 10 -5.41 8.70 -7.72
C ILE A 10 -5.53 7.58 -8.77
N GLY A 11 -6.30 6.53 -8.49
CA GLY A 11 -6.44 5.35 -9.35
C GLY A 11 -5.13 4.54 -9.48
N CYS A 12 -4.16 4.80 -8.60
CA CYS A 12 -2.83 4.22 -8.65
C CYS A 12 -2.69 3.05 -7.67
N LYS A 13 -1.90 2.05 -8.09
CA LYS A 13 -1.57 0.87 -7.29
C LYS A 13 -0.09 0.81 -6.97
N CYS A 14 0.22 0.44 -5.73
CA CYS A 14 1.57 0.24 -5.24
C CYS A 14 2.23 -1.02 -5.79
N LYS A 15 1.42 -1.99 -6.24
CA LYS A 15 1.91 -3.26 -6.77
C LYS A 15 2.90 -3.05 -7.92
N GLY A 16 4.13 -3.54 -7.76
CA GLY A 16 5.22 -3.38 -8.75
C GLY A 16 5.90 -2.00 -8.72
N SER A 17 5.66 -1.20 -7.67
CA SER A 17 6.32 0.08 -7.47
C SER A 17 7.66 -0.09 -6.72
N GLY A 18 8.65 0.74 -7.06
CA GLY A 18 9.94 0.78 -6.33
C GLY A 18 9.83 1.25 -4.88
N PHE A 19 8.69 1.83 -4.48
CA PHE A 19 8.42 2.29 -3.11
C PHE A 19 7.92 1.15 -2.19
N GLY A 20 7.45 0.06 -2.78
CA GLY A 20 6.81 -1.05 -2.08
C GLY A 20 5.41 -1.32 -2.58
N ASP A 21 4.89 -2.50 -2.27
CA ASP A 21 3.62 -2.98 -2.80
C ASP A 21 2.39 -2.57 -1.96
N CYS A 22 2.58 -2.00 -0.78
CA CYS A 22 1.53 -1.81 0.22
C CYS A 22 1.00 -0.37 0.16
N CYS A 23 -0.31 -0.19 0.14
CA CYS A 23 -0.95 1.12 0.08
C CYS A 23 -1.51 1.48 1.45
N CYS A 24 -0.99 2.48 2.16
CA CYS A 24 -1.55 2.87 3.45
C CYS A 24 -2.76 3.81 3.29
N ASP A 25 -3.47 4.05 4.39
CA ASP A 25 -4.62 4.95 4.48
C ASP A 25 -4.29 6.37 3.98
N SER A 26 -3.05 6.79 4.19
CA SER A 26 -2.54 8.10 3.78
C SER A 26 -2.33 8.23 2.27
N GLU A 27 -2.79 7.27 1.45
CA GLU A 27 -2.66 7.28 -0.01
C GLU A 27 -1.20 7.21 -0.50
N TYR A 28 -0.32 6.57 0.29
CA TYR A 28 1.09 6.35 -0.03
C TYR A 28 1.49 4.87 -0.03
N CYS A 29 2.44 4.56 -0.92
CA CYS A 29 3.07 3.28 -1.09
C CYS A 29 4.23 3.11 -0.11
N GLY A 30 4.20 1.99 0.61
CA GLY A 30 5.29 1.54 1.45
C GLY A 30 5.48 0.03 1.31
N SER A 31 6.56 -0.46 1.87
CA SER A 31 6.88 -1.90 1.97
C SER A 31 6.98 -2.37 3.42
N SER A 32 6.89 -1.45 4.38
CA SER A 32 7.00 -1.76 5.81
C SER A 32 5.72 -2.39 6.34
N THR A 33 5.84 -3.34 7.26
CA THR A 33 4.69 -3.97 7.94
C THR A 33 3.76 -2.95 8.59
N ALA A 34 4.31 -1.85 9.13
CA ALA A 34 3.50 -0.74 9.67
C ALA A 34 2.58 -0.11 8.61
N HIS A 35 3.04 0.05 7.37
CA HIS A 35 2.26 0.57 6.24
C HIS A 35 1.24 -0.46 5.71
N SER A 36 1.53 -1.75 5.86
CA SER A 36 0.67 -2.85 5.43
C SER A 36 -0.42 -3.27 6.41
N SER A 37 -0.26 -2.94 7.69
CA SER A 37 -1.09 -3.49 8.77
C SER A 37 -2.33 -2.62 9.02
N ALA A 38 -2.14 -1.42 9.56
CA ALA A 38 -3.24 -0.56 9.98
C ALA A 38 -3.59 0.43 8.87
N GLY A 39 -4.84 0.41 8.41
CA GLY A 39 -5.33 1.33 7.38
C GLY A 39 -4.87 0.99 5.96
N CYS A 40 -4.27 -0.17 5.72
CA CYS A 40 -3.83 -0.53 4.38
C CYS A 40 -5.03 -0.76 3.43
N GLN A 41 -5.00 -0.12 2.26
CA GLN A 41 -6.01 -0.23 1.22
C GLN A 41 -5.70 -1.39 0.26
N SER A 42 -6.22 -2.58 0.56
CA SER A 42 -5.95 -3.81 -0.20
C SER A 42 -6.42 -3.77 -1.66
N SER A 43 -7.39 -2.93 -1.99
CA SER A 43 -7.79 -2.68 -3.39
C SER A 43 -6.70 -2.00 -4.23
N PHE A 44 -5.77 -1.30 -3.58
CA PHE A 44 -4.73 -0.49 -4.22
C PHE A 44 -3.29 -0.94 -3.88
N GLY A 45 -3.12 -1.90 -2.98
CA GLY A 45 -1.83 -2.46 -2.62
C GLY A 45 -1.93 -3.84 -1.97
N THR A 46 -0.78 -4.45 -1.70
CA THR A 46 -0.66 -5.71 -0.98
C THR A 46 -0.62 -5.42 0.51
N CYS A 47 -1.72 -5.64 1.22
CA CYS A 47 -1.71 -5.51 2.67
C CYS A 47 -1.20 -6.79 3.28
N THR A 48 0.05 -6.77 3.73
CA THR A 48 0.52 -7.70 4.76
C THR A 48 -0.08 -7.27 6.11
N VAL A 49 -1.37 -7.56 6.30
CA VAL A 49 -1.82 -7.94 7.63
C VAL A 49 -0.88 -9.07 7.97
N SER A 50 0.03 -8.83 8.93
CA SER A 50 0.83 -9.93 9.46
C SER A 50 -0.17 -11.04 9.70
N ASP A 51 0.00 -12.15 8.98
CA ASP A 51 -0.64 -13.41 9.32
C ASP A 51 -0.26 -13.62 10.78
N ILE A 52 -1.12 -13.15 11.70
CA ILE A 52 -1.10 -13.55 13.09
C ILE A 52 -1.67 -14.97 13.03
N SER A 53 -0.87 -15.87 12.47
CA SER A 53 -1.05 -17.31 12.51
C SER A 53 -0.06 -17.85 13.52
#